data_AF-A0A7C5UYU0-F1
#
_entry.id   AF-A0A7C5UYU0-F1
#
_cell.length_a   1.000
_cell.length_b   1.000
_cell.length_c   1.000
_cell.angle_alpha   90.00
_cell.angle_beta   90.00
_cell.angle_gamma   90.00
#
_symmetry.space_group_name_H-M   'P 1'
#
loop_
_entity.id
_entity.type
_entity.pdbx_description
1 polymer ?
#
loop_
_entity_poly.entity_id
_entity_poly.type
_entity_poly.pdbx_seq_one_letter_code
_entity_poly.pdbx_strand_id
1 'polypeptide(L)' 'MRSYGERLRTVKVCPRGISSKCSRCGSKLANSNYRTLRCSKCIFIGDRDVVATVNLYKRFMLKHSRCGV' A
#
# COMPACT_ATOMS: atom_id res chain seq x y z
N MET A 1 5.51 21.68 -19.20
CA MET A 1 5.62 20.21 -19.32
C MET A 1 4.35 19.70 -19.98
N ARG A 2 4.42 19.21 -21.22
CA ARG A 2 3.26 18.70 -21.98
C ARG A 2 3.03 17.22 -21.62
N SER A 3 1.83 16.89 -21.16
CA SER A 3 1.45 15.59 -20.62
C SER A 3 1.03 14.60 -21.71
N TYR A 4 1.87 13.60 -22.00
CA TYR A 4 1.53 12.43 -22.85
C TYR A 4 0.64 11.40 -22.12
N GLY A 5 -0.40 11.83 -21.38
CA GLY A 5 -1.08 11.00 -20.38
C GLY A 5 -2.61 10.94 -20.44
N GLU A 6 -3.24 11.36 -21.52
CA GLU A 6 -4.68 11.71 -21.54
C GLU A 6 -5.68 10.55 -21.79
N ARG A 7 -5.42 9.33 -21.29
CA ARG A 7 -6.46 8.26 -21.25
C ARG A 7 -6.44 7.34 -20.02
N LEU A 8 -5.63 7.62 -18.99
CA LEU A 8 -5.60 6.78 -17.79
C LEU A 8 -6.57 7.31 -16.73
N ARG A 9 -7.50 6.45 -16.31
CA ARG A 9 -8.38 6.75 -15.16
C ARG A 9 -7.56 6.71 -13.89
N THR A 10 -7.61 7.78 -13.11
CA THR A 10 -6.94 7.88 -11.81
C THR A 10 -7.98 7.98 -10.70
N VAL A 11 -7.65 7.41 -9.54
CA VAL A 11 -8.50 7.47 -8.34
C VAL A 11 -7.63 7.94 -7.17
N LYS A 12 -8.09 8.96 -6.44
CA LYS A 12 -7.41 9.45 -5.25
C LYS A 12 -7.76 8.55 -4.07
N VAL A 13 -6.74 7.99 -3.41
CA VAL A 13 -6.90 7.16 -2.21
C VAL A 13 -6.09 7.76 -1.07
N CYS A 14 -6.69 7.85 0.13
CA CYS A 14 -6.01 8.42 1.29
C CYS A 14 -4.79 7.57 1.69
N PRO A 15 -3.57 8.16 1.75
CA PRO A 15 -2.34 7.42 2.03
C PRO A 15 -1.98 7.36 3.53
N ARG A 16 -2.85 7.88 4.42
CA ARG A 16 -2.51 7.97 5.85
C ARG A 16 -2.36 6.57 6.46
N GLY A 17 -1.19 6.30 7.03
CA GLY A 17 -0.90 5.11 7.85
C GLY A 17 -0.83 3.77 7.11
N ILE A 18 -0.61 3.76 5.80
CA ILE A 18 -0.48 2.53 4.99
C ILE A 18 0.94 2.00 4.91
N SER A 19 1.98 2.84 4.94
CA SER A 19 3.38 2.38 4.92
C SER A 19 3.82 1.71 6.23
N SER A 20 3.10 1.94 7.33
CA SER A 20 3.40 1.38 8.65
C SER A 20 2.64 0.11 8.97
N LYS A 21 1.83 -0.41 8.04
CA LYS A 21 1.04 -1.65 8.22
C LYS A 21 1.58 -2.78 7.37
N CYS A 22 1.66 -3.97 7.95
CA CYS A 22 2.10 -5.16 7.25
C CYS A 22 1.10 -5.52 6.16
N SER A 23 1.58 -5.63 4.91
CA SER A 23 0.75 -6.00 3.78
C SER A 23 0.20 -7.43 3.86
N ARG A 24 0.79 -8.32 4.66
CA ARG A 24 0.29 -9.69 4.86
C ARG A 24 -0.77 -9.80 5.95
N CYS A 25 -0.50 -9.26 7.14
CA CYS A 25 -1.32 -9.51 8.33
C CYS A 25 -1.91 -8.25 8.98
N GLY A 26 -1.67 -7.06 8.44
CA GLY A 26 -2.20 -5.78 8.94
C GLY A 26 -1.56 -5.25 10.24
N SER A 27 -0.66 -6.02 10.87
CA SER A 27 0.05 -5.59 12.09
C SER A 27 1.00 -4.41 11.82
N LYS A 28 1.33 -3.64 12.85
CA LYS A 28 2.32 -2.55 12.72
C LYS A 28 3.67 -3.12 12.32
N LEU A 29 4.32 -2.46 11.37
CA LEU A 29 5.68 -2.75 10.96
C LEU A 29 6.67 -1.99 11.84
N ALA A 30 7.79 -2.63 12.15
CA ALA A 30 8.92 -2.03 12.83
C ALA A 30 10.03 -1.72 11.81
N ASN A 31 10.79 -0.66 12.06
CA ASN A 31 11.99 -0.37 11.26
C ASN A 31 13.00 -1.49 11.49
N SER A 32 13.47 -2.09 10.39
CA SER A 32 14.50 -3.15 10.44
C SER A 32 15.85 -2.61 10.00
N ASN A 33 15.88 -1.89 8.88
CA ASN A 33 17.04 -1.16 8.35
C ASN A 33 16.54 0.13 7.69
N TYR A 34 17.40 0.84 6.96
CA TYR A 34 17.11 2.13 6.32
C TYR A 34 15.77 2.16 5.56
N ARG A 35 15.60 1.32 4.53
CA ARG A 35 14.36 1.25 3.71
C ARG A 35 13.47 0.06 3.99
N THR A 36 13.95 -0.92 4.76
CA THR A 36 13.20 -2.16 5.00
C THR A 36 12.47 -2.14 6.34
N LEU A 37 11.25 -2.64 6.30
CA LEU A 37 10.35 -2.80 7.42
C LEU A 37 10.15 -4.27 7.72
N ARG A 38 10.13 -4.63 9.00
CA ARG A 38 9.90 -6.00 9.46
C ARG A 38 8.60 -6.09 10.25
N CYS A 39 7.82 -7.13 9.99
CA CYS A 39 6.67 -7.49 10.79
C CYS A 39 7.08 -8.49 11.86
N SER A 40 6.83 -8.18 13.13
CA SER A 40 7.06 -9.11 14.24
C SER A 40 6.08 -10.29 14.25
N LYS A 41 4.87 -10.11 13.72
CA LYS A 41 3.81 -11.13 13.74
C LYS A 41 3.96 -12.23 12.69
N CYS A 42 4.32 -11.86 11.46
CA CYS A 42 4.42 -12.81 10.32
C CYS A 42 5.82 -12.90 9.72
N ILE A 43 6.82 -12.27 10.36
CA ILE A 43 8.25 -12.28 9.97
C ILE A 43 8.51 -11.68 8.56
N PHE A 44 7.49 -11.11 7.92
CA PHE A 44 7.63 -10.43 6.63
C PHE A 44 8.63 -9.27 6.71
N ILE A 45 9.57 -9.23 5.77
CA ILE A 45 10.52 -8.13 5.56
C ILE A 45 10.27 -7.58 4.15
N GLY A 46 10.14 -6.27 4.02
CA GLY A 46 9.93 -5.65 2.72
C GLY A 46 10.31 -4.18 2.70
N ASP A 47 10.55 -3.66 1.50
CA ASP A 47 10.76 -2.24 1.27
C ASP A 47 9.51 -1.42 1.60
N ARG A 48 9.71 -0.27 2.27
CA ARG A 48 8.62 0.60 2.73
C ARG A 48 7.72 1.11 1.60
N ASP A 49 8.28 1.44 0.44
CA ASP A 49 7.54 2.02 -0.69
C ASP A 49 6.74 0.95 -1.43
N VAL A 50 7.31 -0.25 -1.55
CA VAL A 50 6.60 -1.43 -2.08
C VAL A 50 5.41 -1.78 -1.16
N VAL A 51 5.63 -1.83 0.15
CA VAL A 51 4.57 -2.06 1.14
C VAL A 51 3.47 -1.00 1.05
N ALA A 52 3.85 0.28 0.95
CA ALA A 52 2.90 1.38 0.85
C ALA A 52 2.02 1.25 -0.41
N THR A 53 2.63 0.93 -1.56
CA THR A 53 1.94 0.75 -2.85
C THR A 53 0.94 -0.40 -2.80
N VAL A 54 1.35 -1.56 -2.26
CA VAL A 54 0.46 -2.72 -2.10
C VAL A 54 -0.72 -2.39 -1.18
N ASN A 55 -0.46 -1.71 -0.06
CA ASN A 55 -1.50 -1.34 0.89
C ASN A 55 -2.45 -0.26 0.33
N LEU A 56 -1.94 0.66 -0.49
CA LEU A 56 -2.76 1.64 -1.19
C LEU A 56 -3.73 0.95 -2.18
N TYR A 57 -3.22 -0.01 -2.95
CA TYR A 57 -4.04 -0.82 -3.85
C TYR A 57 -5.10 -1.64 -3.10
N LYS A 58 -4.74 -2.29 -1.99
CA LYS A 58 -5.70 -3.00 -1.13
C LYS A 58 -6.80 -2.07 -0.61
N ARG A 59 -6.44 -0.86 -0.17
CA ARG A 59 -7.42 0.15 0.28
C ARG A 59 -8.34 0.61 -0.85
N PHE A 60 -7.81 0.77 -2.06
CA PHE A 60 -8.62 1.05 -3.24
C PHE A 60 -9.63 -0.08 -3.48
N MET A 61 -9.16 -1.32 -3.52
CA MET A 61 -10.01 -2.50 -3.72
C MET A 61 -11.11 -2.60 -2.67
N LEU A 62 -10.81 -2.42 -1.37
CA LEU A 62 -11.82 -2.50 -0.31
C LEU A 62 -12.93 -1.45 -0.45
N LYS A 63 -12.59 -0.21 -0.84
CA LYS A 63 -13.57 0.89 -0.97
C LYS A 63 -14.32 0.88 -2.30
N HIS A 64 -13.69 0.37 -3.34
CA HIS A 64 -14.23 0.34 -4.71
C HIS A 64 -14.47 -1.08 -5.19
N SER A 65 -14.69 -2.00 -4.24
CA SER A 65 -15.15 -3.36 -4.52
C SER A 65 -16.34 -3.20 -5.46
N ARG A 66 -16.21 -3.71 -6.69
CA ARG A 66 -17.35 -3.81 -7.59
C ARG A 66 -18.30 -4.79 -6.91
N CYS A 67 -19.28 -4.30 -6.16
CA CYS A 67 -20.43 -5.12 -5.81
C CYS A 67 -21.13 -5.43 -7.14
N GLY A 68 -20.72 -6.54 -7.75
CA GLY A 68 -21.50 -7.32 -8.69
C GLY A 68 -22.02 -8.52 -7.93
N VAL A 69 -23.06 -8.29 -7.13
CA VAL A 69 -24.10 -9.27 -6.78
C VAL A 69 -25.40 -8.51 -6.65
#